data_AF-A0A023FH64-F1
#
_entry.id   AF-A0A023FH64-F1
#
_cell.length_a   1.000
_cell.length_b   1.000
_cell.length_c   1.000
_cell.angle_alpha   90.00
_cell.angle_beta   90.00
_cell.angle_gamma   90.00
#
_symmetry.space_group_name_H-M   'P 1'
#
loop_
_entity.id
_entity.type
_entity.pdbx_description
1 polymer ?
#
loop_
_entity_poly.entity_id
_entity_poly.type
_entity_poly.pdbx_seq_one_letter_code
_entity_poly.pdbx_strand_id
1 'polypeptide(L)'
;SRVSQALRENTYPFLAVIVLREHRMTVVGRLEGLMEPETVILRLQQIMTDNEAALITARMERDERSLTQSLRQQQDEAYQASLLADQEKERRRLEEVRRREEEEQRQRERALQEQQRREEIQRMKLELVDQIPEEPPDSDPHSIHLVIKLPAGTRLERRFRRSQSIKYLYFYVFCHSDAPSSFEIITNFPRRTLPCEPTRECPEPPSFAELGLGKTETVFVHDLEA
;
A
#
# COMPACT_ATOMS: atom_id res chain seq x y z
N SER A 1 14.20 -70.92 17.37
CA SER A 1 13.72 -69.55 17.05
C SER A 1 12.23 -69.49 17.31
N ARG A 2 11.62 -68.36 17.73
CA ARG A 2 10.15 -68.26 17.92
C ARG A 2 9.36 -68.64 16.64
N VAL A 3 9.99 -68.53 15.48
CA VAL A 3 9.44 -68.93 14.18
C VAL A 3 9.43 -70.46 14.00
N SER A 4 10.45 -71.20 14.49
CA SER A 4 10.54 -72.66 14.32
C SER A 4 9.53 -73.43 15.17
N GLN A 5 9.18 -72.90 16.35
CA GLN A 5 8.11 -73.46 17.19
C GLN A 5 6.71 -73.23 16.60
N ALA A 6 6.50 -72.13 15.86
CA ALA A 6 5.22 -71.84 15.20
C ALA A 6 4.97 -72.75 13.97
N LEU A 7 6.03 -73.28 13.36
CA LEU A 7 5.96 -74.16 12.19
C LEU A 7 5.84 -75.66 12.55
N ARG A 8 5.88 -76.02 13.86
CA ARG A 8 5.78 -77.40 14.39
C ARG A 8 6.80 -78.37 13.77
N GLU A 9 8.06 -78.00 13.73
CA GLU A 9 9.15 -78.80 13.13
C GLU A 9 9.48 -80.06 13.97
N ASN A 10 9.50 -81.25 13.36
CA ASN A 10 9.81 -82.52 14.03
C ASN A 10 11.10 -83.20 13.54
N THR A 11 11.73 -82.74 12.44
CA THR A 11 12.90 -83.39 11.84
C THR A 11 13.74 -82.39 11.03
N TYR A 12 15.07 -82.55 11.01
CA TYR A 12 16.03 -81.67 10.31
C TYR A 12 16.79 -82.43 9.21
N PRO A 13 17.20 -81.78 8.10
CA PRO A 13 16.98 -80.35 7.76
C PRO A 13 15.52 -80.03 7.42
N PHE A 14 15.13 -78.76 7.64
CA PHE A 14 13.78 -78.24 7.43
C PHE A 14 13.79 -76.96 6.59
N LEU A 15 12.88 -76.86 5.62
CA LEU A 15 12.68 -75.67 4.80
C LEU A 15 11.17 -75.40 4.65
N ALA A 16 10.77 -74.15 4.93
CA ALA A 16 9.40 -73.68 4.71
C ALA A 16 9.37 -72.48 3.77
N VAL A 17 8.35 -72.44 2.91
CA VAL A 17 8.08 -71.31 2.02
C VAL A 17 6.82 -70.61 2.52
N ILE A 18 6.92 -69.30 2.73
CA ILE A 18 5.85 -68.47 3.29
C ILE A 18 5.51 -67.37 2.29
N VAL A 19 4.22 -67.15 2.03
CA VAL A 19 3.71 -66.06 1.21
C VAL A 19 2.65 -65.27 1.95
N LEU A 20 2.53 -63.99 1.62
CA LEU A 20 1.51 -63.11 2.16
C LEU A 20 0.26 -63.20 1.28
N ARG A 21 -0.83 -63.77 1.80
CA ARG A 21 -2.15 -63.81 1.15
C ARG A 21 -3.14 -63.07 2.01
N GLU A 22 -3.94 -62.18 1.43
CA GLU A 22 -5.00 -61.44 2.13
C GLU A 22 -4.52 -60.78 3.45
N HIS A 23 -3.32 -60.17 3.41
CA HIS A 23 -2.68 -59.55 4.57
C HIS A 23 -2.30 -60.51 5.73
N ARG A 24 -2.25 -61.82 5.48
CA ARG A 24 -1.81 -62.85 6.44
C ARG A 24 -0.65 -63.67 5.89
N MET A 25 0.34 -63.95 6.74
CA MET A 25 1.44 -64.85 6.39
C MET A 25 0.94 -66.30 6.38
N THR A 26 1.10 -66.98 5.25
CA THR A 26 0.65 -68.35 5.03
C THR A 26 1.82 -69.21 4.56
N VAL A 27 1.97 -70.40 5.15
CA VAL A 27 2.98 -71.38 4.74
C VAL A 27 2.43 -72.14 3.54
N VAL A 28 3.12 -72.08 2.40
CA VAL A 28 2.69 -72.71 1.13
C VAL A 28 3.59 -73.86 0.69
N GLY A 29 4.70 -74.08 1.41
CA GLY A 29 5.59 -75.21 1.18
C GLY A 29 6.27 -75.62 2.47
N ARG A 30 6.41 -76.93 2.67
CA ARG A 30 7.11 -77.54 3.81
C ARG A 30 7.93 -78.72 3.32
N LEU A 31 9.21 -78.73 3.64
CA LEU A 31 10.19 -79.75 3.24
C LEU A 31 10.96 -80.17 4.48
N GLU A 32 10.96 -81.47 4.80
CA GLU A 32 11.60 -82.00 6.00
C GLU A 32 12.41 -83.26 5.67
N GLY A 33 13.56 -83.41 6.32
CA GLY A 33 14.42 -84.60 6.20
C GLY A 33 15.53 -84.47 5.15
N LEU A 34 16.42 -85.47 5.12
CA LEU A 34 17.51 -85.54 4.14
C LEU A 34 16.93 -85.89 2.77
N MET A 35 17.09 -84.98 1.81
CA MET A 35 16.61 -85.11 0.43
C MET A 35 17.74 -84.80 -0.54
N GLU A 36 17.75 -85.45 -1.69
CA GLU A 36 18.67 -85.10 -2.78
C GLU A 36 18.42 -83.66 -3.27
N PRO A 37 19.48 -82.88 -3.55
CA PRO A 37 19.35 -81.47 -3.94
C PRO A 37 18.40 -81.23 -5.12
N GLU A 38 18.41 -82.14 -6.10
CA GLU A 38 17.55 -82.09 -7.28
C GLU A 38 16.06 -82.20 -6.91
N THR A 39 15.74 -83.03 -5.92
CA THR A 39 14.36 -83.20 -5.45
C THR A 39 13.86 -81.97 -4.68
N VAL A 40 14.76 -81.33 -3.93
CA VAL A 40 14.46 -80.07 -3.22
C VAL A 40 14.17 -78.96 -4.22
N ILE A 41 15.00 -78.81 -5.25
CA ILE A 41 14.82 -77.81 -6.31
C ILE A 41 13.51 -78.04 -7.05
N LEU A 42 13.22 -79.28 -7.47
CA LEU A 42 11.99 -79.61 -8.19
C LEU A 42 10.74 -79.26 -7.36
N ARG A 43 10.74 -79.58 -6.06
CA ARG A 43 9.63 -79.22 -5.18
C ARG A 43 9.49 -77.72 -4.98
N LEU A 44 10.60 -76.98 -4.84
CA LEU A 44 10.55 -75.52 -4.74
C LEU A 44 10.02 -74.88 -6.02
N GLN A 45 10.44 -75.37 -7.19
CA GLN A 45 9.94 -74.90 -8.49
C GLN A 45 8.44 -75.15 -8.62
N GLN A 46 7.94 -76.32 -8.19
CA GLN A 46 6.52 -76.62 -8.16
C GLN A 46 5.75 -75.67 -7.24
N ILE A 47 6.23 -75.48 -6.00
CA ILE A 47 5.63 -74.54 -5.04
C ILE A 47 5.61 -73.11 -5.59
N MET A 48 6.68 -72.67 -6.27
CA MET A 48 6.72 -71.36 -6.90
C MET A 48 5.71 -71.23 -8.03
N THR A 49 5.63 -72.23 -8.93
CA THR A 49 4.69 -72.25 -10.06
C THR A 49 3.24 -72.23 -9.57
N ASP A 50 2.92 -73.02 -8.54
CA ASP A 50 1.58 -73.10 -7.96
C ASP A 50 1.15 -71.77 -7.28
N ASN A 51 2.10 -70.92 -6.88
CA ASN A 51 1.85 -69.65 -6.19
C ASN A 51 2.00 -68.41 -7.10
N GLU A 52 2.57 -68.55 -8.28
CA GLU A 52 2.90 -67.44 -9.18
C GLU A 52 1.66 -66.60 -9.53
N ALA A 53 0.56 -67.25 -9.92
CA ALA A 53 -0.69 -66.58 -10.25
C ALA A 53 -1.24 -65.74 -9.07
N ALA A 54 -1.18 -66.27 -7.85
CA ALA A 54 -1.65 -65.55 -6.66
C ALA A 54 -0.75 -64.33 -6.33
N LEU A 55 0.57 -64.47 -6.54
CA LEU A 55 1.52 -63.36 -6.34
C LEU A 55 1.35 -62.27 -7.39
N ILE A 56 1.09 -62.62 -8.65
CA ILE A 56 0.79 -61.68 -9.73
C ILE A 56 -0.48 -60.89 -9.39
N THR A 57 -1.58 -61.57 -9.05
CA THR A 57 -2.84 -60.91 -8.68
C THR A 57 -2.65 -59.98 -7.48
N ALA A 58 -1.97 -60.44 -6.42
CA ALA A 58 -1.69 -59.62 -5.24
C ALA A 58 -0.86 -58.37 -5.57
N ARG A 59 0.05 -58.45 -6.55
CA ARG A 59 0.83 -57.30 -7.02
C ARG A 59 -0.03 -56.32 -7.81
N MET A 60 -0.85 -56.83 -8.74
CA MET A 60 -1.76 -56.00 -9.52
C MET A 60 -2.75 -55.24 -8.64
N GLU A 61 -3.36 -55.90 -7.64
CA GLU A 61 -4.26 -55.24 -6.70
C GLU A 61 -3.56 -54.15 -5.88
N ARG A 62 -2.31 -54.38 -5.47
CA ARG A 62 -1.53 -53.40 -4.72
C ARG A 62 -1.22 -52.18 -5.59
N ASP A 63 -0.85 -52.41 -6.84
CA ASP A 63 -0.54 -51.34 -7.79
C ASP A 63 -1.82 -50.54 -8.14
N GLU A 64 -2.96 -51.21 -8.32
CA GLU A 64 -4.26 -50.56 -8.58
C GLU A 64 -4.72 -49.69 -7.40
N ARG A 65 -4.60 -50.21 -6.16
CA ARG A 65 -4.91 -49.43 -4.94
C ARG A 65 -3.98 -48.22 -4.82
N SER A 66 -2.68 -48.42 -5.07
CA SER A 66 -1.69 -47.34 -5.03
C SER A 66 -2.00 -46.26 -6.07
N LEU A 67 -2.36 -46.65 -7.29
CA LEU A 67 -2.73 -45.73 -8.37
C LEU A 67 -4.03 -44.98 -8.07
N THR A 68 -5.02 -45.68 -7.52
CA THR A 68 -6.30 -45.06 -7.12
C THR A 68 -6.08 -44.03 -6.01
N GLN A 69 -5.22 -44.35 -5.04
CA GLN A 69 -4.88 -43.45 -3.95
C GLN A 69 -4.11 -42.22 -4.47
N SER A 70 -3.12 -42.40 -5.35
CA SER A 70 -2.36 -41.29 -5.91
C SER A 70 -3.23 -40.38 -6.78
N LEU A 71 -4.15 -40.94 -7.56
CA LEU A 71 -5.07 -40.16 -8.39
C LEU A 71 -6.00 -39.29 -7.54
N ARG A 72 -6.56 -39.84 -6.44
CA ARG A 72 -7.39 -39.07 -5.50
C ARG A 72 -6.58 -37.94 -4.86
N GLN A 73 -5.38 -38.25 -4.40
CA GLN A 73 -4.50 -37.25 -3.81
C GLN A 73 -4.20 -36.11 -4.80
N GLN A 74 -3.89 -36.42 -6.06
CA GLN A 74 -3.64 -35.40 -7.09
C GLN A 74 -4.88 -34.53 -7.37
N GLN A 75 -6.07 -35.12 -7.38
CA GLN A 75 -7.31 -34.37 -7.55
C GLN A 75 -7.59 -33.45 -6.35
N ASP A 76 -7.40 -33.96 -5.13
CA ASP A 76 -7.57 -33.18 -3.91
C ASP A 76 -6.57 -32.01 -3.85
N GLU A 77 -5.30 -32.25 -4.20
CA GLU A 77 -4.26 -31.23 -4.29
C GLU A 77 -4.59 -30.17 -5.35
N ALA A 78 -5.02 -30.59 -6.54
CA ALA A 78 -5.41 -29.67 -7.61
C ALA A 78 -6.65 -28.84 -7.23
N TYR A 79 -7.63 -29.45 -6.57
CA TYR A 79 -8.83 -28.76 -6.09
C TYR A 79 -8.49 -27.72 -5.02
N GLN A 80 -7.64 -28.08 -4.05
CA GLN A 80 -7.18 -27.15 -3.01
C GLN A 80 -6.38 -25.99 -3.60
N ALA A 81 -5.47 -26.26 -4.54
CA ALA A 81 -4.71 -25.24 -5.23
C ALA A 81 -5.63 -24.27 -6.00
N SER A 82 -6.65 -24.78 -6.72
CA SER A 82 -7.63 -23.95 -7.41
C SER A 82 -8.42 -23.08 -6.44
N LEU A 83 -8.89 -23.65 -5.33
CA LEU A 83 -9.67 -22.93 -4.33
C LEU A 83 -8.87 -21.78 -3.70
N LEU A 84 -7.59 -22.01 -3.37
CA LEU A 84 -6.69 -20.98 -2.84
C LEU A 84 -6.42 -19.88 -3.88
N ALA A 85 -6.24 -20.24 -5.14
CA ALA A 85 -6.03 -19.28 -6.22
C ALA A 85 -7.26 -18.37 -6.41
N ASP A 86 -8.46 -18.94 -6.39
CA ASP A 86 -9.71 -18.18 -6.51
C ASP A 86 -9.93 -17.26 -5.31
N GLN A 87 -9.67 -17.73 -4.08
CA GLN A 87 -9.74 -16.91 -2.86
C GLN A 87 -8.74 -15.75 -2.89
N GLU A 88 -7.49 -16.02 -3.30
CA GLU A 88 -6.45 -15.00 -3.42
C GLU A 88 -6.81 -13.95 -4.48
N LYS A 89 -7.34 -14.39 -5.62
CA LYS A 89 -7.77 -13.50 -6.70
C LYS A 89 -8.91 -12.59 -6.26
N GLU A 90 -9.90 -13.14 -5.56
CA GLU A 90 -11.02 -12.35 -5.04
C GLU A 90 -10.55 -11.37 -3.95
N ARG A 91 -9.65 -11.79 -3.05
CA ARG A 91 -9.07 -10.89 -2.04
C ARG A 91 -8.34 -9.71 -2.70
N ARG A 92 -7.50 -9.99 -3.70
CA ARG A 92 -6.78 -8.93 -4.45
C ARG A 92 -7.73 -7.99 -5.17
N ARG A 93 -8.80 -8.52 -5.76
CA ARG A 93 -9.82 -7.70 -6.42
C ARG A 93 -10.51 -6.77 -5.44
N LEU A 94 -10.92 -7.26 -4.27
CA LEU A 94 -11.55 -6.46 -3.23
C LEU A 94 -10.59 -5.41 -2.65
N GLU A 95 -9.32 -5.76 -2.42
CA GLU A 95 -8.30 -4.81 -1.96
C GLU A 95 -8.04 -3.71 -3.00
N GLU A 96 -7.99 -4.06 -4.29
CA GLU A 96 -7.80 -3.08 -5.37
C GLU A 96 -9.00 -2.13 -5.49
N VAL A 97 -10.22 -2.65 -5.41
CA VAL A 97 -11.45 -1.82 -5.39
C VAL A 97 -11.42 -0.86 -4.20
N ARG A 98 -11.15 -1.37 -2.99
CA ARG A 98 -11.07 -0.52 -1.79
C ARG A 98 -10.00 0.56 -1.91
N ARG A 99 -8.81 0.21 -2.43
CA ARG A 99 -7.73 1.17 -2.64
C ARG A 99 -8.12 2.27 -3.62
N ARG A 100 -8.78 1.91 -4.73
CA ARG A 100 -9.28 2.88 -5.72
C ARG A 100 -10.34 3.79 -5.13
N GLU A 101 -11.30 3.25 -4.38
CA GLU A 101 -12.34 4.04 -3.71
C GLU A 101 -11.75 5.01 -2.68
N GLU A 102 -10.80 4.56 -1.84
CA GLU A 102 -10.11 5.42 -0.88
C GLU A 102 -9.30 6.53 -1.56
N GLU A 103 -8.64 6.23 -2.68
CA GLU A 103 -7.88 7.22 -3.45
C GLU A 103 -8.80 8.24 -4.11
N GLU A 104 -9.91 7.81 -4.70
CA GLU A 104 -10.92 8.69 -5.28
C GLU A 104 -11.58 9.59 -4.23
N GLN A 105 -11.90 9.05 -3.04
CA GLN A 105 -12.41 9.86 -1.93
C GLN A 105 -11.40 10.92 -1.49
N ARG A 106 -10.12 10.54 -1.29
CA ARG A 106 -9.06 11.50 -0.94
C ARG A 106 -8.87 12.59 -1.99
N GLN A 107 -8.97 12.25 -3.27
CA GLN A 107 -8.89 13.24 -4.35
C GLN A 107 -10.09 14.19 -4.34
N ARG A 108 -11.30 13.67 -4.16
CA ARG A 108 -12.53 14.49 -4.06
C ARG A 108 -12.50 15.42 -2.84
N GLU A 109 -12.07 14.93 -1.68
CA GLU A 109 -11.93 15.74 -0.47
C GLU A 109 -10.90 16.87 -0.65
N ARG A 110 -9.74 16.58 -1.23
CA ARG A 110 -8.72 17.60 -1.53
C ARG A 110 -9.24 18.64 -2.50
N ALA A 111 -9.92 18.22 -3.57
CA ALA A 111 -10.50 19.15 -4.53
C ALA A 111 -11.57 20.05 -3.89
N LEU A 112 -12.41 19.48 -3.03
CA LEU A 112 -13.42 20.26 -2.30
C LEU A 112 -12.80 21.26 -1.33
N GLN A 113 -11.78 20.86 -0.57
CA GLN A 113 -11.05 21.75 0.34
C GLN A 113 -10.36 22.88 -0.42
N GLU A 114 -9.73 22.58 -1.55
CA GLU A 114 -9.09 23.60 -2.38
C GLU A 114 -10.11 24.57 -2.98
N GLN A 115 -11.26 24.07 -3.44
CA GLN A 115 -12.35 24.91 -3.93
C GLN A 115 -12.87 25.82 -2.82
N GLN A 116 -13.15 25.29 -1.63
CA GLN A 116 -13.61 26.07 -0.47
C GLN A 116 -12.59 27.14 -0.08
N ARG A 117 -11.30 26.80 -0.05
CA ARG A 117 -10.21 27.76 0.22
C ARG A 117 -10.21 28.90 -0.80
N ARG A 118 -10.35 28.57 -2.09
CA ARG A 118 -10.39 29.57 -3.18
C ARG A 118 -11.61 30.48 -3.05
N GLU A 119 -12.78 29.92 -2.80
CA GLU A 119 -14.02 30.68 -2.61
C GLU A 119 -13.94 31.61 -1.39
N GLU A 120 -13.36 31.14 -0.29
CA GLU A 120 -13.15 31.94 0.92
C GLU A 120 -12.18 33.10 0.67
N ILE A 121 -11.05 32.85 -0.01
CA ILE A 121 -10.11 33.90 -0.41
C ILE A 121 -10.80 34.93 -1.31
N GLN A 122 -11.59 34.49 -2.30
CA GLN A 122 -12.34 35.39 -3.19
C GLN A 122 -13.33 36.25 -2.40
N ARG A 123 -14.08 35.65 -1.47
CA ARG A 123 -14.99 36.38 -0.58
C ARG A 123 -14.23 37.43 0.25
N MET A 124 -13.11 37.06 0.86
CA MET A 124 -12.27 37.98 1.62
C MET A 124 -11.73 39.12 0.75
N LYS A 125 -11.30 38.84 -0.50
CA LYS A 125 -10.87 39.89 -1.42
C LYS A 125 -12.00 40.90 -1.68
N LEU A 126 -13.22 40.44 -1.94
CA LEU A 126 -14.37 41.33 -2.15
C LEU A 126 -14.65 42.20 -0.92
N GLU A 127 -14.65 41.63 0.29
CA GLU A 127 -14.89 42.36 1.53
C GLU A 127 -13.79 43.39 1.86
N LEU A 128 -12.54 43.07 1.49
CA LEU A 128 -11.40 43.95 1.77
C LEU A 128 -11.25 45.07 0.73
N VAL A 129 -11.62 44.85 -0.54
CA VAL A 129 -11.57 45.89 -1.58
C VAL A 129 -12.35 47.14 -1.16
N ASP A 130 -13.56 46.94 -0.62
CA ASP A 130 -14.43 48.05 -0.18
C ASP A 130 -13.86 48.82 1.03
N GLN A 131 -12.93 48.22 1.78
CA GLN A 131 -12.26 48.88 2.91
C GLN A 131 -11.04 49.70 2.49
N ILE A 132 -10.54 49.55 1.26
CA ILE A 132 -9.35 50.27 0.80
C ILE A 132 -9.71 51.75 0.58
N PRO A 133 -9.07 52.70 1.30
CA PRO A 133 -9.34 54.12 1.11
C PRO A 133 -9.00 54.61 -0.29
N GLU A 134 -9.70 55.63 -0.74
CA GLU A 134 -9.39 56.33 -1.99
C GLU A 134 -7.95 56.86 -1.99
N GLU A 135 -7.34 56.84 -3.18
CA GLU A 135 -5.99 57.33 -3.35
C GLU A 135 -5.94 58.86 -3.19
N PRO A 136 -5.09 59.42 -2.31
CA PRO A 136 -4.98 60.86 -2.15
C PRO A 136 -4.39 61.52 -3.41
N PRO A 137 -4.76 62.78 -3.69
CA PRO A 137 -4.24 63.52 -4.83
C PRO A 137 -2.75 63.81 -4.69
N ASP A 138 -2.07 64.04 -5.80
CA ASP A 138 -0.62 64.31 -5.83
C ASP A 138 -0.20 65.54 -5.01
N SER A 139 -1.10 66.50 -4.91
CA SER A 139 -0.91 67.73 -4.15
C SER A 139 -1.01 67.54 -2.63
N ASP A 140 -1.42 66.37 -2.13
CA ASP A 140 -1.58 66.12 -0.70
C ASP A 140 -0.18 66.02 -0.02
N PRO A 141 0.21 67.01 0.83
CA PRO A 141 1.50 67.01 1.50
C PRO A 141 1.64 65.91 2.55
N HIS A 142 0.52 65.29 2.95
CA HIS A 142 0.47 64.19 3.90
C HIS A 142 0.29 62.84 3.21
N SER A 143 0.60 62.73 1.92
CA SER A 143 0.64 61.46 1.19
C SER A 143 2.02 60.80 1.25
N ILE A 144 2.02 59.47 1.11
CA ILE A 144 3.19 58.63 0.84
C ILE A 144 2.95 57.91 -0.49
N HIS A 145 3.96 57.87 -1.36
CA HIS A 145 3.94 57.13 -2.61
C HIS A 145 4.69 55.81 -2.45
N LEU A 146 4.00 54.68 -2.66
CA LEU A 146 4.57 53.35 -2.55
C LEU A 146 4.72 52.70 -3.91
N VAL A 147 5.92 52.19 -4.17
CA VAL A 147 6.23 51.29 -5.28
C VAL A 147 6.29 49.87 -4.74
N ILE A 148 5.38 49.01 -5.16
CA ILE A 148 5.22 47.65 -4.65
C ILE A 148 5.66 46.68 -5.74
N LYS A 149 6.65 45.85 -5.46
CA LYS A 149 7.14 44.83 -6.39
C LYS A 149 6.58 43.46 -5.99
N LEU A 150 5.79 42.86 -6.87
CA LEU A 150 5.23 41.52 -6.69
C LEU A 150 6.24 40.43 -7.10
N PRO A 151 6.13 39.21 -6.54
CA PRO A 151 6.98 38.07 -6.91
C PRO A 151 6.89 37.71 -8.40
N ALA A 152 5.71 37.91 -9.01
CA ALA A 152 5.46 37.69 -10.43
C ALA A 152 6.16 38.70 -11.36
N GLY A 153 6.89 39.68 -10.82
CA GLY A 153 7.57 40.74 -11.58
C GLY A 153 6.70 41.98 -11.84
N THR A 154 5.41 41.93 -11.54
CA THR A 154 4.49 43.07 -11.63
C THR A 154 4.89 44.16 -10.64
N ARG A 155 4.88 45.42 -11.10
CA ARG A 155 5.16 46.61 -10.28
C ARG A 155 3.86 47.42 -10.13
N LEU A 156 3.41 47.58 -8.89
CA LEU A 156 2.26 48.41 -8.55
C LEU A 156 2.74 49.73 -7.95
N GLU A 157 2.00 50.81 -8.20
CA GLU A 157 2.26 52.11 -7.60
C GLU A 157 0.95 52.65 -7.04
N ARG A 158 0.97 53.13 -5.79
CA ARG A 158 -0.22 53.72 -5.16
C ARG A 158 0.19 54.70 -4.07
N ARG A 159 -0.59 55.77 -3.90
CA ARG A 159 -0.46 56.70 -2.76
C ARG A 159 -1.39 56.32 -1.61
N PHE A 160 -0.94 56.59 -0.39
CA PHE A 160 -1.73 56.45 0.83
C PHE A 160 -1.55 57.71 1.68
N ARG A 161 -2.50 58.02 2.58
CA ARG A 161 -2.30 59.10 3.54
C ARG A 161 -1.41 58.60 4.69
N ARG A 162 -0.48 59.43 5.14
CA ARG A 162 0.48 59.07 6.20
C ARG A 162 -0.19 58.73 7.54
N SER A 163 -1.37 59.27 7.81
CA SER A 163 -2.17 58.98 9.01
C SER A 163 -2.94 57.66 8.96
N GLN A 164 -3.04 57.01 7.79
CA GLN A 164 -3.73 55.74 7.65
C GLN A 164 -2.88 54.59 8.19
N SER A 165 -3.55 53.56 8.73
CA SER A 165 -2.91 52.29 9.11
C SER A 165 -2.27 51.61 7.90
N ILE A 166 -1.13 50.97 8.11
CA ILE A 166 -0.45 50.21 7.06
C ILE A 166 -1.26 48.98 6.60
N LYS A 167 -2.32 48.57 7.32
CA LYS A 167 -3.20 47.47 6.87
C LYS A 167 -3.79 47.68 5.48
N TYR A 168 -4.01 48.93 5.08
CA TYR A 168 -4.53 49.23 3.74
C TYR A 168 -3.53 48.93 2.62
N LEU A 169 -2.22 48.92 2.92
CA LEU A 169 -1.22 48.40 2.00
C LEU A 169 -1.39 46.88 1.84
N TYR A 170 -1.58 46.15 2.94
CA TYR A 170 -1.83 44.71 2.90
C TYR A 170 -3.11 44.40 2.12
N PHE A 171 -4.22 45.08 2.40
CA PHE A 171 -5.49 44.91 1.65
C PHE A 171 -5.32 45.20 0.16
N TYR A 172 -4.62 46.28 -0.19
CA TYR A 172 -4.36 46.63 -1.60
C TYR A 172 -3.57 45.54 -2.33
N VAL A 173 -2.53 45.00 -1.71
CA VAL A 173 -1.75 43.89 -2.28
C VAL A 173 -2.58 42.62 -2.35
N PHE A 174 -3.24 42.22 -1.26
CA PHE A 174 -4.04 41.00 -1.17
C PHE A 174 -5.15 40.95 -2.24
N CYS A 175 -5.78 42.08 -2.53
CA CYS A 175 -6.85 42.17 -3.52
C CYS A 175 -6.35 42.19 -4.97
N HIS A 176 -5.04 42.36 -5.21
CA HIS A 176 -4.48 42.34 -6.56
C HIS A 176 -4.53 40.92 -7.17
N SER A 177 -4.71 40.83 -8.50
CA SER A 177 -4.80 39.55 -9.22
C SER A 177 -3.50 38.76 -9.16
N ASP A 178 -2.38 39.46 -9.32
CA ASP A 178 -1.04 38.87 -9.42
C ASP A 178 -0.37 38.67 -8.05
N ALA A 179 -1.08 39.01 -6.96
CA ALA A 179 -0.55 38.81 -5.62
C ALA A 179 -0.78 37.36 -5.16
N PRO A 180 0.22 36.76 -4.49
CA PRO A 180 0.06 35.44 -3.86
C PRO A 180 -1.00 35.46 -2.76
N SER A 181 -1.48 34.27 -2.37
CA SER A 181 -2.51 34.12 -1.34
C SER A 181 -1.96 34.32 0.08
N SER A 182 -0.67 34.05 0.30
CA SER A 182 0.04 34.24 1.56
C SER A 182 1.36 34.95 1.28
N PHE A 183 1.59 36.09 1.93
CA PHE A 183 2.78 36.90 1.68
C PHE A 183 3.17 37.78 2.84
N GLU A 184 4.43 38.21 2.80
CA GLU A 184 4.96 39.29 3.63
C GLU A 184 5.39 40.47 2.77
N ILE A 185 5.26 41.69 3.30
CA ILE A 185 5.75 42.90 2.64
C ILE A 185 7.03 43.34 3.33
N ILE A 186 8.13 43.40 2.58
CA ILE A 186 9.45 43.77 3.08
C ILE A 186 9.96 45.07 2.44
N THR A 187 10.73 45.83 3.20
CA THR A 187 11.52 46.98 2.73
C THR A 187 12.96 46.55 2.44
N ASN A 188 13.73 47.33 1.66
CA ASN A 188 15.11 46.95 1.28
C ASN A 188 16.20 47.66 2.11
N PHE A 189 15.99 48.92 2.52
CA PHE A 189 17.00 49.69 3.27
C PHE A 189 16.37 50.62 4.33
N PRO A 190 16.46 50.29 5.63
CA PRO A 190 16.92 49.00 6.17
C PRO A 190 15.95 47.87 5.81
N ARG A 191 16.46 46.65 5.63
CA ARG A 191 15.61 45.49 5.35
C ARG A 191 14.79 45.12 6.59
N ARG A 192 13.47 45.30 6.51
CA ARG A 192 12.51 44.88 7.55
C ARG A 192 11.18 44.43 6.96
N THR A 193 10.54 43.46 7.61
CA THR A 193 9.16 43.06 7.35
C THR A 193 8.21 44.09 7.97
N LEU A 194 7.23 44.53 7.19
CA LEU A 194 6.23 45.51 7.62
C LEU A 194 5.09 44.78 8.34
N PRO A 195 4.73 45.19 9.57
CA PRO A 195 3.60 44.62 10.30
C PRO A 195 2.30 45.14 9.70
N CYS A 196 1.95 44.67 8.51
CA CYS A 196 0.85 45.18 7.71
C CYS A 196 -0.38 44.28 7.72
N GLU A 197 -0.21 43.00 8.03
CA GLU A 197 -1.34 42.08 8.18
C GLU A 197 -2.05 42.33 9.52
N PRO A 198 -3.37 42.64 9.53
CA PRO A 198 -4.12 42.76 10.76
C PRO A 198 -4.30 41.38 11.41
N THR A 199 -3.92 41.25 12.68
CA THR A 199 -4.04 40.01 13.46
C THR A 199 -5.04 40.18 14.60
N ARG A 200 -5.42 39.07 15.27
CA ARG A 200 -6.31 39.15 16.43
C ARG A 200 -5.74 39.99 17.58
N GLU A 201 -4.42 39.97 17.73
CA GLU A 201 -3.69 40.72 18.77
C GLU A 201 -3.45 42.18 18.36
N CYS A 202 -3.32 42.44 17.06
CA CYS A 202 -3.15 43.77 16.49
C CYS A 202 -4.08 43.98 15.28
N PRO A 203 -5.37 44.26 15.51
CA PRO A 203 -6.35 44.45 14.44
C PRO A 203 -6.14 45.77 13.68
N GLU A 204 -5.53 46.76 14.35
CA GLU A 204 -5.14 48.04 13.75
C GLU A 204 -3.61 48.20 13.82
N PRO A 205 -2.89 47.78 12.77
CA PRO A 205 -1.46 48.01 12.67
C PRO A 205 -1.10 49.51 12.64
N PRO A 206 0.16 49.90 12.93
CA PRO A 206 0.57 51.29 13.02
C PRO A 206 0.36 52.07 11.71
N SER A 207 0.35 53.39 11.81
CA SER A 207 0.22 54.24 10.62
C SER A 207 1.48 54.26 9.75
N PHE A 208 1.35 54.65 8.48
CA PHE A 208 2.52 54.86 7.60
C PHE A 208 3.50 55.90 8.17
N ALA A 209 3.01 56.89 8.93
CA ALA A 209 3.83 57.87 9.62
C ALA A 209 4.65 57.27 10.77
N GLU A 210 4.03 56.42 11.59
CA GLU A 210 4.67 55.75 12.75
C GLU A 210 5.80 54.80 12.34
N LEU A 211 5.70 54.21 11.16
CA LEU A 211 6.74 53.34 10.62
C LEU A 211 7.99 54.09 10.16
N GLY A 212 7.96 55.42 10.11
CA GLY A 212 9.11 56.23 9.68
C GLY A 212 9.45 56.08 8.20
N LEU A 213 8.46 55.74 7.36
CA LEU A 213 8.64 55.63 5.91
C LEU A 213 8.83 57.01 5.27
N GLY A 214 9.67 57.10 4.23
CA GLY A 214 9.91 58.33 3.47
C GLY A 214 8.68 58.86 2.72
N LYS A 215 8.86 59.90 1.90
CA LYS A 215 7.78 60.41 1.01
C LYS A 215 7.50 59.44 -0.13
N THR A 216 8.54 58.77 -0.63
CA THR A 216 8.48 57.72 -1.64
C THR A 216 9.28 56.53 -1.15
N GLU A 217 8.66 55.35 -1.14
CA GLU A 217 9.29 54.11 -0.65
C GLU A 217 9.04 52.96 -1.62
N THR A 218 10.01 52.04 -1.71
CA THR A 218 9.87 50.80 -2.48
C THR A 218 9.78 49.61 -1.53
N VAL A 219 8.70 48.85 -1.67
CA VAL A 219 8.44 47.63 -0.92
C VAL A 219 8.37 46.43 -1.86
N PHE A 220 8.67 45.25 -1.33
CA PHE A 220 8.71 44.01 -2.06
C PHE A 220 7.78 43.03 -1.38
N VAL A 221 6.97 42.33 -2.16
CA VAL A 221 6.09 41.28 -1.67
C VAL A 221 6.85 39.96 -1.81
N HIS A 222 6.92 39.21 -0.71
CA HIS A 222 7.54 37.90 -0.63
C HIS A 222 6.45 36.85 -0.48
N ASP A 223 6.39 35.91 -1.43
CA ASP A 223 5.45 34.78 -1.39
C ASP A 223 5.90 33.76 -0.33
N LEU A 224 5.00 33.39 0.58
CA LEU A 224 5.25 32.40 1.62
C LEU A 224 4.93 30.96 1.17
N GLU A 225 4.24 30.79 0.04
CA GLU A 225 3.83 29.49 -0.51
C GLU A 225 4.71 29.03 -1.69
N ALA A 226 5.76 29.81 -2.04
CA ALA A 226 6.66 29.57 -3.17
C ALA A 226 7.75 28.52 -2.92
#